data_AF-F4XA39-F1
#
_entry.id   AF-F4XA39-F1
#
_cell.length_a   1.000
_cell.length_b   1.000
_cell.length_c   1.000
_cell.angle_alpha   90.00
_cell.angle_beta   90.00
_cell.angle_gamma   90.00
#
_symmetry.space_group_name_H-M   'P 1'
#
loop_
_entity.id
_entity.type
_entity.pdbx_description
1 polymer ?
#
loop_
_entity_poly.entity_id
_entity_poly.type
_entity_poly.pdbx_seq_one_letter_code
_entity_poly.pdbx_strand_id
1 'polypeptide(L)'
;MGLFVHEDPYYDPDVRQVGFNRYKQLLSRHAFSWIKLNLLTVAGALPLAAGIGYAILSSSILVLIPLSIVGGMIWGPFLAGLYDGILRGLRDAPESWWTAWRKSLRQNGRESLLPGAVLGLLIGMYAFMAALFWWSAAPQSLGTIALYLFSAALFLLLNSLYWPQLVLFRQTALNRMRNIILFTAKYAWRMAGIAVLQLIYAMIYVLFAPWTLLLVPFLGFWYITFLSQFFIYEPLNKELEIEEKFKTSSF
;
A
#
# COMPACT_ATOMS: atom_id res chain seq x y z
N MET A 1 -21.44 14.63 -15.14
CA MET A 1 -22.57 14.80 -14.20
C MET A 1 -22.26 14.05 -12.90
N GLY A 2 -21.59 14.72 -11.96
CA GLY A 2 -21.32 14.18 -10.62
C GLY A 2 -22.40 14.64 -9.64
N LEU A 3 -23.17 13.70 -9.09
CA LEU A 3 -24.38 13.98 -8.29
C LEU A 3 -24.10 14.57 -6.89
N PHE A 4 -22.85 14.87 -6.47
CA PHE A 4 -22.58 15.26 -5.08
C PHE A 4 -21.42 16.25 -4.85
N VAL A 5 -20.89 16.93 -5.88
CA VAL A 5 -19.85 17.94 -5.66
C VAL A 5 -20.13 19.15 -6.53
N HIS A 6 -20.16 20.34 -5.92
CA HIS A 6 -20.23 21.61 -6.63
C HIS A 6 -19.11 21.64 -7.69
N GLU A 7 -19.49 21.66 -8.96
CA GLU A 7 -18.55 21.82 -10.07
C GLU A 7 -18.01 23.25 -10.00
N ASP A 8 -16.74 23.37 -9.63
CA ASP A 8 -16.02 24.65 -9.61
C ASP A 8 -16.08 25.25 -11.03
N PRO A 9 -16.35 26.56 -11.20
CA PRO A 9 -16.41 27.19 -12.52
C PRO A 9 -15.11 27.05 -13.34
N TYR A 10 -14.00 26.75 -12.67
CA TYR A 10 -12.66 26.57 -13.22
C TYR A 10 -12.22 25.10 -13.33
N TYR A 11 -13.13 24.14 -13.11
CA TYR A 11 -12.80 22.71 -13.23
C TYR A 11 -12.76 22.30 -14.70
N ASP A 12 -11.55 22.22 -15.24
CA ASP A 12 -11.30 21.63 -16.55
C ASP A 12 -10.94 20.14 -16.39
N PRO A 13 -11.79 19.21 -16.86
CA PRO A 13 -11.52 17.78 -16.73
C PRO A 13 -10.34 17.33 -17.56
N ASP A 14 -9.87 18.07 -18.58
CA ASP A 14 -8.80 17.68 -19.50
C ASP A 14 -7.42 18.18 -19.08
N VAL A 15 -7.37 19.28 -18.31
CA VAL A 15 -6.12 19.83 -17.75
C VAL A 15 -5.77 19.16 -16.42
N ARG A 16 -4.47 18.96 -16.17
CA ARG A 16 -3.96 18.39 -14.90
C ARG A 16 -4.27 19.34 -13.73
N GLN A 17 -5.19 18.92 -12.86
CA GLN A 17 -5.65 19.71 -11.72
C GLN A 17 -4.65 19.67 -10.54
N VAL A 18 -4.85 20.54 -9.55
CA VAL A 18 -4.08 20.59 -8.29
C VAL A 18 -5.00 20.45 -7.06
N GLY A 19 -4.42 20.06 -5.92
CA GLY A 19 -5.15 19.95 -4.65
C GLY A 19 -6.33 18.99 -4.70
N PHE A 20 -7.46 19.38 -4.10
CA PHE A 20 -8.67 18.54 -4.02
C PHE A 20 -9.32 18.28 -5.38
N ASN A 21 -9.20 19.21 -6.33
CA ASN A 21 -9.70 19.01 -7.70
C ASN A 21 -8.92 17.90 -8.42
N ARG A 22 -7.62 17.74 -8.12
CA ARG A 22 -6.84 16.60 -8.62
C ARG A 22 -7.28 15.27 -8.02
N TYR A 23 -7.55 15.24 -6.72
CA TYR A 23 -8.07 14.04 -6.05
C TYR A 23 -9.37 13.56 -6.71
N LYS A 24 -10.32 14.48 -6.94
CA LYS A 24 -11.58 14.19 -7.65
C LYS A 24 -11.34 13.71 -9.08
N GLN A 25 -10.48 14.39 -9.83
CA GLN A 25 -10.13 14.03 -11.21
C GLN A 25 -9.56 12.62 -11.29
N LEU A 26 -8.60 12.28 -10.43
CA LEU A 26 -7.97 10.96 -10.41
C LEU A 26 -8.96 9.84 -10.07
N LEU A 27 -9.83 10.05 -9.08
CA LEU A 27 -10.89 9.10 -8.76
C LEU A 27 -11.87 8.93 -9.92
N SER A 28 -12.30 10.03 -10.55
CA SER A 28 -13.25 9.95 -11.68
C SER A 28 -12.69 9.16 -12.87
N ARG A 29 -11.38 9.29 -13.15
CA ARG A 29 -10.72 8.64 -14.28
C ARG A 29 -10.26 7.22 -13.98
N HIS A 30 -9.72 6.97 -12.77
CA HIS A 30 -8.97 5.75 -12.48
C HIS A 30 -9.58 4.86 -11.40
N ALA A 31 -10.60 5.28 -10.64
CA ALA A 31 -11.14 4.48 -9.53
C ALA A 31 -11.56 3.07 -9.98
N PHE A 32 -12.29 2.91 -11.08
CA PHE A 32 -12.68 1.60 -11.59
C PHE A 32 -11.48 0.73 -11.98
N SER A 33 -10.44 1.33 -12.55
CA SER A 33 -9.20 0.62 -12.89
C SER A 33 -8.46 0.16 -11.63
N TRP A 34 -8.39 1.01 -10.60
CA TRP A 34 -7.76 0.69 -9.33
C TRP A 34 -8.55 -0.33 -8.51
N ILE A 35 -9.89 -0.33 -8.59
CA ILE A 35 -10.74 -1.38 -8.00
C ILE A 35 -10.44 -2.73 -8.67
N LYS A 36 -10.30 -2.79 -10.00
CA LYS A 36 -9.93 -4.04 -10.69
C LYS A 36 -8.55 -4.54 -10.24
N LEU A 37 -7.57 -3.65 -10.11
CA LEU A 37 -6.25 -3.98 -9.56
C LEU A 37 -6.36 -4.47 -8.11
N ASN A 38 -7.20 -3.83 -7.30
CA ASN A 38 -7.47 -4.26 -5.94
C ASN A 38 -7.98 -5.69 -5.88
N LEU A 39 -8.94 -6.07 -6.74
CA LEU A 39 -9.44 -7.45 -6.78
C LEU A 39 -8.33 -8.46 -7.08
N LEU A 40 -7.40 -8.13 -7.99
CA LEU A 40 -6.23 -8.97 -8.24
C LEU A 40 -5.31 -9.05 -7.01
N THR A 41 -5.08 -7.94 -6.32
CA THR A 41 -4.28 -7.89 -5.09
C THR A 41 -4.93 -8.66 -3.95
N VAL A 42 -6.25 -8.59 -3.80
CA VAL A 42 -7.02 -9.37 -2.82
C VAL A 42 -6.93 -10.85 -3.15
N ALA A 43 -7.12 -11.24 -4.42
CA ALA A 43 -6.96 -12.63 -4.85
C ALA A 43 -5.56 -13.18 -4.54
N GLY A 44 -4.51 -12.38 -4.80
CA GLY A 44 -3.14 -12.73 -4.44
C GLY A 44 -2.86 -12.78 -2.93
N ALA A 45 -3.67 -12.08 -2.11
CA ALA A 45 -3.56 -12.08 -0.65
C ALA A 45 -4.27 -13.26 0.01
N LEU A 46 -5.18 -13.95 -0.69
CA LEU A 46 -5.95 -15.07 -0.12
C LEU A 46 -5.07 -16.19 0.46
N PRO A 47 -3.99 -16.65 -0.19
CA PRO A 47 -3.12 -17.68 0.38
C PRO A 47 -2.44 -17.22 1.68
N LEU A 48 -2.03 -15.94 1.74
CA LEU A 48 -1.44 -15.34 2.95
C LEU A 48 -2.47 -15.26 4.08
N ALA A 49 -3.66 -14.74 3.80
CA ALA A 49 -4.74 -14.63 4.77
C ALA A 49 -5.18 -16.01 5.29
N ALA A 50 -5.34 -17.00 4.41
CA ALA A 50 -5.67 -18.38 4.79
C ALA A 50 -4.57 -19.01 5.64
N GLY A 51 -3.30 -18.80 5.27
CA GLY A 51 -2.16 -19.33 6.03
C GLY A 51 -2.04 -18.73 7.43
N ILE A 52 -2.19 -17.41 7.55
CA ILE A 52 -2.22 -16.71 8.84
C ILE A 52 -3.42 -17.19 9.67
N GLY A 53 -4.61 -17.27 9.07
CA GLY A 53 -5.81 -17.74 9.76
C GLY A 53 -5.65 -19.16 10.29
N TYR A 54 -5.10 -20.08 9.49
CA TYR A 54 -4.80 -21.44 9.92
C TYR A 54 -3.77 -21.48 11.06
N ALA A 55 -2.71 -20.67 10.99
CA ALA A 55 -1.70 -20.60 12.05
C ALA A 55 -2.27 -20.05 13.37
N ILE A 56 -3.15 -19.05 13.29
CA ILE A 56 -3.87 -18.49 14.44
C ILE A 56 -4.81 -19.55 15.05
N LEU A 57 -5.59 -20.25 14.24
CA LEU A 57 -6.51 -21.30 14.71
C LEU A 57 -5.78 -22.51 15.32
N SER A 58 -4.64 -22.89 14.75
CA SER A 58 -3.78 -23.95 15.28
C SER A 58 -2.85 -23.48 16.41
N SER A 59 -2.87 -22.20 16.77
CA SER A 59 -1.99 -21.56 17.76
C SER A 59 -0.49 -21.86 17.54
N SER A 60 -0.06 -22.01 16.29
CA SER A 60 1.28 -22.48 15.96
C SER A 60 2.11 -21.44 15.20
N ILE A 61 3.10 -20.86 15.88
CA ILE A 61 4.06 -19.93 15.28
C ILE A 61 4.97 -20.63 14.26
N LEU A 62 5.24 -21.92 14.45
CA LEU A 62 6.03 -22.73 13.52
C LEU A 62 5.33 -22.92 12.17
N VAL A 63 4.00 -22.91 12.18
CA VAL A 63 3.18 -22.91 10.97
C VAL A 63 3.05 -21.50 10.39
N LEU A 64 2.94 -20.48 11.25
CA LEU A 64 2.82 -19.08 10.86
C LEU A 64 3.98 -18.63 9.96
N ILE A 65 5.23 -18.87 10.38
CA ILE A 65 6.43 -18.38 9.70
C ILE A 65 6.48 -18.83 8.23
N PRO A 66 6.49 -20.14 7.91
CA PRO A 66 6.59 -20.60 6.52
C PRO A 66 5.37 -20.20 5.68
N LEU A 67 4.16 -20.26 6.23
CA LEU A 67 2.95 -19.87 5.49
C LEU A 67 2.92 -18.37 5.19
N SER A 68 3.38 -17.54 6.13
CA SER A 68 3.43 -16.09 5.95
C SER A 68 4.50 -15.69 4.94
N ILE A 69 5.64 -16.39 4.92
CA ILE A 69 6.70 -16.20 3.92
C ILE A 69 6.17 -16.57 2.53
N VAL A 70 5.63 -17.77 2.35
CA VAL A 70 5.15 -18.26 1.05
C VAL A 70 3.96 -17.42 0.57
N GLY A 71 2.99 -17.14 1.44
CA GLY A 71 1.86 -16.27 1.14
C GLY A 71 2.30 -14.86 0.75
N GLY A 72 3.30 -14.31 1.46
CA GLY A 72 3.89 -13.01 1.16
C GLY A 72 4.61 -12.98 -0.20
N MET A 73 5.35 -14.03 -0.54
CA MET A 73 5.98 -14.17 -1.86
C MET A 73 4.96 -14.19 -3.00
N ILE A 74 3.83 -14.88 -2.80
CA ILE A 74 2.74 -14.91 -3.79
C ILE A 74 2.08 -13.53 -3.90
N TRP A 75 1.87 -12.84 -2.78
CA TRP A 75 1.18 -11.55 -2.74
C TRP A 75 2.02 -10.38 -3.26
N GLY A 76 3.34 -10.39 -3.02
CA GLY A 76 4.28 -9.31 -3.37
C GLY A 76 4.14 -8.78 -4.81
N PRO A 77 4.12 -9.65 -5.84
CA PRO A 77 3.92 -9.23 -7.24
C PRO A 77 2.60 -8.52 -7.50
N PHE A 78 1.52 -8.94 -6.84
CA PHE A 78 0.22 -8.29 -6.99
C PHE A 78 0.19 -6.93 -6.29
N LEU A 79 0.88 -6.81 -5.16
CA LEU A 79 1.02 -5.54 -4.46
C LEU A 79 1.89 -4.56 -5.27
N ALA A 80 3.01 -5.02 -5.84
CA ALA A 80 3.83 -4.23 -6.76
C ALA A 80 3.01 -3.73 -7.97
N GLY A 81 2.15 -4.59 -8.52
CA GLY A 81 1.23 -4.22 -9.60
C GLY A 81 0.24 -3.13 -9.22
N LEU A 82 -0.28 -3.16 -7.99
CA LEU A 82 -1.17 -2.13 -7.46
C LEU A 82 -0.46 -0.78 -7.31
N TYR A 83 0.72 -0.77 -6.68
CA TYR A 83 1.53 0.44 -6.54
C TYR A 83 1.90 1.04 -7.92
N ASP A 84 2.29 0.21 -8.88
CA ASP A 84 2.60 0.66 -10.25
C ASP A 84 1.39 1.28 -10.93
N GLY A 85 0.23 0.63 -10.84
CA GLY A 85 -1.01 1.16 -11.42
C GLY A 85 -1.45 2.49 -10.80
N ILE A 86 -1.27 2.66 -9.49
CA ILE A 86 -1.57 3.92 -8.80
C ILE A 86 -0.59 5.02 -9.21
N LEU A 87 0.71 4.74 -9.20
CA LEU A 87 1.74 5.72 -9.56
C LEU A 87 1.67 6.12 -11.04
N ARG A 88 1.31 5.20 -11.93
CA ARG A 88 1.03 5.50 -13.34
C ARG A 88 -0.20 6.38 -13.50
N GLY A 89 -1.26 6.15 -12.73
CA GLY A 89 -2.43 7.03 -12.70
C GLY A 89 -2.09 8.42 -12.16
N LEU A 90 -1.27 8.50 -11.10
CA LEU A 90 -0.77 9.79 -10.58
C LEU A 90 0.08 10.57 -11.60
N ARG A 91 0.73 9.86 -12.53
CA ARG A 91 1.51 10.43 -13.64
C ARG A 91 0.70 10.68 -14.92
N ASP A 92 -0.60 10.40 -14.92
CA ASP A 92 -1.46 10.47 -16.11
C ASP A 92 -0.93 9.63 -17.29
N ALA A 93 -0.39 8.44 -17.02
CA ALA A 93 0.13 7.56 -18.07
C ALA A 93 -1.01 7.02 -18.97
N PRO A 94 -0.84 6.97 -20.31
CA PRO A 94 -1.92 6.62 -21.24
C PRO A 94 -2.23 5.12 -21.31
N GLU A 95 -1.42 4.27 -20.68
CA GLU A 95 -1.56 2.81 -20.77
C GLU A 95 -2.84 2.32 -20.09
N SER A 96 -3.52 1.33 -20.69
CA SER A 96 -4.64 0.65 -20.05
C SER A 96 -4.21 -0.07 -18.77
N TRP A 97 -5.11 -0.16 -17.78
CA TRP A 97 -4.83 -0.80 -16.49
C TRP A 97 -4.29 -2.22 -16.61
N TRP A 98 -4.80 -3.00 -17.58
CA TRP A 98 -4.40 -4.39 -17.78
C TRP A 98 -3.01 -4.51 -18.42
N THR A 99 -2.72 -3.67 -19.41
CA THR A 99 -1.39 -3.62 -20.04
C THR A 99 -0.34 -3.18 -19.03
N ALA A 100 -0.65 -2.14 -18.25
CA ALA A 100 0.22 -1.64 -17.18
C ALA A 100 0.48 -2.73 -16.13
N TRP A 101 -0.55 -3.45 -15.68
CA TRP A 101 -0.39 -4.54 -14.72
C TRP A 101 0.50 -5.67 -15.24
N ARG A 102 0.27 -6.15 -16.47
CA ARG A 102 1.13 -7.18 -17.08
C ARG A 102 2.58 -6.73 -17.22
N LYS A 103 2.80 -5.46 -17.56
CA LYS A 103 4.14 -4.85 -17.64
C LYS A 103 4.81 -4.81 -16.27
N SER A 104 4.09 -4.38 -15.23
CA SER A 104 4.57 -4.40 -13.84
C SER A 104 4.97 -5.80 -13.40
N LEU A 105 4.14 -6.81 -13.70
CA LEU A 105 4.41 -8.20 -13.33
C LEU A 105 5.71 -8.73 -13.96
N ARG A 106 5.96 -8.39 -15.23
CA ARG A 106 7.20 -8.77 -15.93
C ARG A 106 8.43 -8.03 -15.40
N GLN A 107 8.29 -6.76 -15.05
CA GLN A 107 9.40 -5.91 -14.63
C GLN A 107 9.80 -6.13 -13.17
N ASN A 108 8.79 -6.18 -12.29
CA ASN A 108 8.93 -6.09 -10.84
C ASN A 108 8.54 -7.38 -10.13
N GLY A 109 7.87 -8.33 -10.80
CA GLY A 109 7.36 -9.55 -10.17
C GLY A 109 8.45 -10.34 -9.44
N ARG A 110 9.61 -10.59 -10.06
CA ARG A 110 10.73 -11.29 -9.40
C ARG A 110 11.34 -10.48 -8.26
N GLU A 111 11.53 -9.18 -8.45
CA GLU A 111 12.13 -8.31 -7.43
C GLU A 111 11.21 -8.10 -6.23
N SER A 112 9.89 -8.27 -6.41
CA SER A 112 8.89 -8.16 -5.35
C SER A 112 8.71 -9.42 -4.48
N LEU A 113 9.33 -10.56 -4.85
CA LEU A 113 9.20 -11.81 -4.10
C LEU A 113 9.82 -11.69 -2.69
N LEU A 114 11.06 -11.21 -2.60
CA LEU A 114 11.77 -11.08 -1.32
C LEU A 114 11.11 -10.02 -0.42
N PRO A 115 10.80 -8.79 -0.91
CA PRO A 115 10.04 -7.82 -0.12
C PRO A 115 8.65 -8.33 0.27
N GLY A 116 8.00 -9.08 -0.62
CA GLY A 116 6.72 -9.74 -0.35
C GLY A 116 6.82 -10.77 0.78
N ALA A 117 7.86 -11.61 0.78
CA ALA A 117 8.14 -12.57 1.85
C ALA A 117 8.29 -11.90 3.21
N VAL A 118 9.11 -10.85 3.28
CA VAL A 118 9.35 -10.07 4.51
C VAL A 118 8.07 -9.38 4.97
N LEU A 119 7.34 -8.76 4.04
CA LEU A 119 6.06 -8.13 4.32
C LEU A 119 5.02 -9.13 4.85
N GLY A 120 4.89 -10.29 4.20
CA GLY A 120 3.98 -11.34 4.60
C GLY A 120 4.31 -11.88 5.99
N LEU A 121 5.59 -12.17 6.27
CA LEU A 121 6.05 -12.57 7.60
C LEU A 121 5.71 -11.54 8.66
N LEU A 122 6.01 -10.26 8.42
CA LEU A 122 5.71 -9.20 9.38
C LEU A 122 4.21 -9.07 9.62
N ILE A 123 3.38 -9.04 8.57
CA ILE A 123 1.91 -9.03 8.70
C ILE A 123 1.42 -10.24 9.50
N GLY A 124 1.94 -11.43 9.22
CA GLY A 124 1.61 -12.65 9.96
C GLY A 124 1.93 -12.53 11.45
N MET A 125 3.12 -12.02 11.79
CA MET A 125 3.53 -11.79 13.18
C MET A 125 2.64 -10.76 13.88
N TYR A 126 2.31 -9.64 13.22
CA TYR A 126 1.38 -8.64 13.74
C TYR A 126 -0.01 -9.23 13.98
N ALA A 127 -0.57 -9.95 13.00
CA ALA A 127 -1.87 -10.59 13.11
C ALA A 127 -1.92 -11.65 14.22
N PHE A 128 -0.89 -12.48 14.33
CA PHE A 128 -0.78 -13.50 15.37
C PHE A 128 -0.71 -12.86 16.76
N MET A 129 0.09 -11.80 16.92
CA MET A 129 0.18 -11.10 18.20
C MET A 129 -1.12 -10.38 18.57
N ALA A 130 -1.83 -9.80 17.58
CA ALA A 130 -3.16 -9.22 17.80
C ALA A 130 -4.17 -10.27 18.26
N ALA A 131 -4.15 -11.48 17.67
CA ALA A 131 -4.99 -12.58 18.10
C ALA A 131 -4.67 -13.02 19.54
N LEU A 132 -3.39 -13.11 19.91
CA LEU A 132 -2.99 -13.40 21.28
C LEU A 132 -3.46 -12.33 22.27
N PHE A 133 -3.40 -11.04 21.91
CA PHE A 133 -3.92 -9.98 22.76
C PHE A 133 -5.44 -10.09 22.94
N TRP A 134 -6.16 -10.49 21.90
CA TRP A 134 -7.60 -10.69 21.96
C TRP A 134 -8.02 -11.88 22.83
N TRP A 135 -7.23 -12.95 22.83
CA TRP A 135 -7.48 -14.16 23.62
C TRP A 135 -6.83 -14.16 24.99
N SER A 136 -6.03 -13.16 25.31
CA SER A 136 -5.36 -13.05 26.61
C SER A 136 -6.38 -12.84 27.73
N ALA A 137 -6.32 -13.68 28.77
CA ALA A 137 -7.14 -13.52 29.97
C ALA A 137 -6.75 -12.28 30.79
N ALA A 138 -5.48 -11.85 30.70
CA ALA A 138 -5.00 -10.63 31.34
C ALA A 138 -5.02 -9.45 30.35
N PRO A 139 -5.47 -8.25 30.77
CA PRO A 139 -5.38 -7.06 29.94
C PRO A 139 -3.91 -6.71 29.68
N GLN A 140 -3.60 -6.38 28.42
CA GLN A 140 -2.26 -5.97 28.04
C GLN A 140 -1.93 -4.60 28.63
N SER A 141 -0.66 -4.41 29.01
CA SER A 141 -0.23 -3.11 29.52
C SER A 141 -0.37 -2.03 28.44
N LEU A 142 -0.69 -0.80 28.86
CA LEU A 142 -0.74 0.34 27.95
C LEU A 142 0.59 0.54 27.20
N GLY A 143 1.72 0.26 27.85
CA GLY A 143 3.05 0.31 27.23
C GLY A 143 3.22 -0.70 26.10
N THR A 144 2.72 -1.93 26.28
CA THR A 144 2.78 -2.99 25.26
C THR A 144 1.94 -2.62 24.04
N ILE A 145 0.72 -2.12 24.26
CA ILE A 145 -0.18 -1.68 23.19
C ILE A 145 0.43 -0.49 22.45
N ALA A 146 0.96 0.50 23.17
CA ALA A 146 1.60 1.67 22.58
C ALA A 146 2.81 1.28 21.72
N LEU A 147 3.68 0.37 22.21
CA LEU A 147 4.83 -0.11 21.47
C LEU A 147 4.41 -0.89 20.21
N TYR A 148 3.38 -1.72 20.31
CA TYR A 148 2.82 -2.45 19.18
C TYR A 148 2.33 -1.51 18.08
N LEU A 149 1.51 -0.51 18.44
CA LEU A 149 0.98 0.48 17.50
C LEU A 149 2.08 1.36 16.92
N PHE A 150 3.06 1.76 17.72
CA PHE A 150 4.21 2.54 17.26
C PHE A 150 5.06 1.76 16.26
N SER A 151 5.37 0.50 16.55
CA SER A 151 6.11 -0.39 15.64
C SER A 151 5.33 -0.63 14.34
N ALA A 152 4.01 -0.83 14.43
CA ALA A 152 3.14 -0.95 13.26
C ALA A 152 3.13 0.34 12.42
N ALA A 153 3.12 1.52 13.04
CA ALA A 153 3.20 2.80 12.34
C ALA A 153 4.54 2.96 11.60
N LEU A 154 5.67 2.63 12.23
CA LEU A 154 6.98 2.64 11.58
C LEU A 154 7.04 1.67 10.40
N PHE A 155 6.46 0.48 10.57
CA PHE A 155 6.37 -0.52 9.51
C PHE A 155 5.56 -0.04 8.30
N LEU A 156 4.37 0.55 8.53
CA LEU A 156 3.52 1.13 7.49
C LEU A 156 4.22 2.28 6.77
N LEU A 157 4.95 3.12 7.50
CA LEU A 157 5.76 4.20 6.96
C LEU A 157 6.82 3.67 5.99
N LEU A 158 7.62 2.68 6.43
CA LEU A 158 8.65 2.07 5.59
C LEU A 158 8.04 1.44 4.33
N ASN A 159 6.94 0.69 4.49
CA ASN A 159 6.23 0.05 3.38
C ASN A 159 5.78 1.08 2.34
N SER A 160 5.25 2.22 2.79
CA SER A 160 4.73 3.30 1.93
C SER A 160 5.78 3.93 1.02
N LEU A 161 7.04 3.93 1.43
CA LEU A 161 8.15 4.48 0.64
C LEU A 161 8.92 3.39 -0.11
N TYR A 162 8.94 2.16 0.41
CA TYR A 162 9.66 1.05 -0.20
C TYR A 162 9.04 0.62 -1.53
N TRP A 163 7.72 0.39 -1.58
CA TRP A 163 7.05 -0.09 -2.79
C TRP A 163 7.12 0.88 -3.97
N PRO A 164 6.91 2.20 -3.79
CA PRO A 164 7.08 3.15 -4.88
C PRO A 164 8.49 3.15 -5.43
N GLN A 165 9.51 3.08 -4.57
CA GLN A 165 10.90 3.05 -5.02
C GLN A 165 11.27 1.72 -5.68
N LEU A 166 10.68 0.60 -5.26
CA LEU A 166 10.83 -0.71 -5.94
C LEU A 166 10.26 -0.67 -7.35
N VAL A 167 9.08 -0.06 -7.51
CA VAL A 167 8.34 -0.06 -8.77
C VAL A 167 8.86 0.96 -9.77
N LEU A 168 9.26 2.15 -9.29
CA LEU A 168 9.70 3.26 -10.14
C LEU A 168 11.18 3.17 -10.51
N PHE A 169 12.02 2.58 -9.66
CA PHE A 169 13.48 2.66 -9.80
C PHE A 169 14.17 1.31 -9.61
N ARG A 170 15.03 0.95 -10.57
CA ARG A 170 16.00 -0.13 -10.41
C ARG A 170 17.20 0.37 -9.61
N GLN A 171 17.06 0.37 -8.29
CA GLN A 171 18.12 0.73 -7.34
C GLN A 171 18.45 -0.44 -6.43
N THR A 172 19.69 -0.47 -5.93
CA THR A 172 20.10 -1.44 -4.90
C THR A 172 19.29 -1.22 -3.61
N ALA A 173 19.07 -2.29 -2.85
CA ALA A 173 18.30 -2.23 -1.60
C ALA A 173 18.89 -1.22 -0.60
N LEU A 174 20.21 -1.09 -0.53
CA LEU A 174 20.89 -0.12 0.33
C LEU A 174 20.58 1.32 -0.06
N ASN A 175 20.63 1.64 -1.35
CA ASN A 175 20.32 2.99 -1.83
C ASN A 175 18.85 3.32 -1.58
N ARG A 176 17.95 2.35 -1.79
CA ARG A 176 16.52 2.48 -1.45
C ARG A 176 16.34 2.80 0.04
N MET A 177 16.97 2.04 0.93
CA MET A 177 16.87 2.27 2.37
C MET A 177 17.44 3.63 2.78
N ARG A 178 18.58 4.04 2.22
CA ARG A 178 19.15 5.37 2.46
C ARG A 178 18.18 6.48 2.04
N ASN A 179 17.57 6.35 0.85
CA ASN A 179 16.59 7.32 0.36
C ASN A 179 15.35 7.36 1.27
N ILE A 180 14.86 6.21 1.72
CA ILE A 180 13.74 6.14 2.68
C ILE A 180 14.09 6.87 3.99
N ILE A 181 15.28 6.65 4.55
CA ILE A 181 15.70 7.28 5.80
C ILE A 181 15.82 8.79 5.63
N LEU A 182 16.50 9.26 4.57
CA LEU A 182 16.67 10.68 4.29
C LEU A 182 15.31 11.38 4.05
N PHE A 183 14.43 10.74 3.29
CA PHE A 183 13.09 11.26 3.03
C PHE A 183 12.25 11.32 4.31
N THR A 184 12.31 10.28 5.14
CA THR A 184 11.59 10.21 6.43
C THR A 184 12.10 11.29 7.39
N ALA A 185 13.41 11.52 7.45
CA ALA A 185 13.97 12.58 8.28
C ALA A 185 13.55 13.98 7.78
N LYS A 186 13.59 14.21 6.47
CA LYS A 186 13.24 15.50 5.86
C LYS A 186 11.75 15.82 5.94
N TYR A 187 10.89 14.81 5.79
CA TYR A 187 9.43 14.95 5.76
C TYR A 187 8.75 14.23 6.92
N ALA A 188 9.39 14.23 8.10
CA ALA A 188 8.96 13.45 9.27
C ALA A 188 7.49 13.65 9.64
N TRP A 189 7.01 14.89 9.68
CA TRP A 189 5.62 15.19 10.05
C TRP A 189 4.61 14.65 9.05
N ARG A 190 4.93 14.76 7.74
CA ARG A 190 4.07 14.25 6.68
C ARG A 190 4.04 12.71 6.72
N MET A 191 5.19 12.08 6.87
CA MET A 191 5.30 10.62 6.99
C MET A 191 4.61 10.08 8.24
N ALA A 192 4.70 10.78 9.37
CA ALA A 192 3.96 10.44 10.58
C ALA A 192 2.44 10.51 10.35
N GLY A 193 1.95 11.58 9.71
CA GLY A 193 0.53 11.70 9.35
C GLY A 193 0.03 10.56 8.46
N ILE A 194 0.85 10.12 7.50
CA ILE A 194 0.52 9.00 6.59
C ILE A 194 0.54 7.66 7.31
N ALA A 195 1.50 7.46 8.23
CA ALA A 195 1.57 6.27 9.06
C ALA A 195 0.34 6.17 9.97
N VAL A 196 -0.06 7.27 10.61
CA VAL A 196 -1.27 7.37 11.43
C VAL A 196 -2.52 7.12 10.60
N LEU A 197 -2.62 7.71 9.41
CA LEU A 197 -3.74 7.50 8.49
C LEU A 197 -3.89 6.01 8.12
N GLN A 198 -2.80 5.34 7.77
CA GLN A 198 -2.79 3.91 7.48
C GLN A 198 -3.13 3.06 8.70
N LEU A 199 -2.61 3.43 9.87
CA LEU A 199 -2.87 2.71 11.10
C LEU A 199 -4.35 2.81 11.49
N ILE A 200 -4.95 4.00 11.40
CA ILE A 200 -6.39 4.21 11.65
C ILE A 200 -7.20 3.40 10.65
N TYR A 201 -6.85 3.45 9.36
CA TYR A 201 -7.52 2.67 8.33
C TYR A 201 -7.46 1.17 8.63
N ALA A 202 -6.27 0.63 8.92
CA ALA A 202 -6.09 -0.77 9.28
C ALA A 202 -6.87 -1.15 10.55
N MET A 203 -6.85 -0.27 11.56
CA MET A 203 -7.57 -0.47 12.82
C MET A 203 -9.09 -0.53 12.62
N ILE A 204 -9.65 0.33 11.75
CA ILE A 204 -11.07 0.26 11.38
C ILE A 204 -11.38 -1.12 10.77
N TYR A 205 -10.55 -1.60 9.84
CA TYR A 205 -10.77 -2.92 9.23
C TYR A 205 -10.71 -4.06 10.25
N VAL A 206 -9.78 -4.01 11.20
CA VAL A 206 -9.62 -5.06 12.21
C VAL A 206 -10.73 -5.02 13.27
N LEU A 207 -11.06 -3.84 13.81
CA LEU A 207 -12.03 -3.70 14.90
C LEU A 207 -13.47 -3.98 14.48
N PHE A 208 -13.83 -3.68 13.23
CA PHE A 208 -15.17 -3.89 12.70
C PHE A 208 -15.27 -5.14 11.81
N ALA A 209 -14.28 -6.03 11.87
CA ALA A 209 -14.40 -7.35 11.25
C ALA A 209 -15.55 -8.14 11.93
N PRO A 210 -16.35 -8.92 11.18
CA PRO A 210 -16.15 -9.30 9.78
C PRO A 210 -16.81 -8.36 8.74
N TRP A 211 -17.57 -7.35 9.14
CA TRP A 211 -18.34 -6.50 8.20
C TRP A 211 -17.45 -5.69 7.26
N THR A 212 -16.29 -5.27 7.74
CA THR A 212 -15.26 -4.61 6.93
C THR A 212 -14.68 -5.49 5.83
N LEU A 213 -14.78 -6.82 5.93
CA LEU A 213 -14.37 -7.72 4.84
C LEU A 213 -15.23 -7.55 3.59
N LEU A 214 -16.49 -7.16 3.74
CA LEU A 214 -17.38 -6.84 2.62
C LEU A 214 -16.93 -5.57 1.86
N LEU A 215 -16.17 -4.69 2.53
CA LEU A 215 -15.62 -3.48 1.94
C LEU A 215 -14.29 -3.73 1.22
N VAL A 216 -13.59 -4.83 1.51
CA VAL A 216 -12.28 -5.16 0.93
C VAL A 216 -12.30 -5.17 -0.62
N PRO A 217 -13.31 -5.72 -1.30
CA PRO A 217 -13.36 -5.66 -2.77
C PRO A 217 -13.44 -4.23 -3.34
N PHE A 218 -14.10 -3.31 -2.61
CA PHE A 218 -14.41 -1.96 -3.09
C PHE A 218 -13.41 -0.90 -2.64
N LEU A 219 -12.94 -0.97 -1.39
CA LEU A 219 -12.03 0.02 -0.79
C LEU A 219 -10.67 -0.58 -0.42
N GLY A 220 -10.62 -1.88 -0.14
CA GLY A 220 -9.48 -2.70 0.31
C GLY A 220 -8.12 -2.01 0.37
N PHE A 221 -7.20 -2.45 -0.49
CA PHE A 221 -5.81 -2.00 -0.49
C PHE A 221 -5.63 -0.73 -1.33
N TRP A 222 -6.34 -0.61 -2.46
CA TRP A 222 -6.07 0.47 -3.41
C TRP A 222 -6.34 1.86 -2.84
N TYR A 223 -7.38 2.04 -2.02
CA TYR A 223 -7.78 3.36 -1.59
C TYR A 223 -6.76 3.96 -0.62
N ILE A 224 -6.32 3.18 0.37
CA ILE A 224 -5.30 3.63 1.32
C ILE A 224 -3.93 3.79 0.67
N THR A 225 -3.58 2.91 -0.28
CA THR A 225 -2.36 3.08 -1.09
C THR A 225 -2.46 4.34 -1.95
N PHE A 226 -3.59 4.59 -2.62
CA PHE A 226 -3.79 5.80 -3.41
C PHE A 226 -3.69 7.05 -2.55
N LEU A 227 -4.38 7.10 -1.42
CA LEU A 227 -4.42 8.27 -0.56
C LEU A 227 -3.03 8.57 0.04
N SER A 228 -2.33 7.54 0.52
CA SER A 228 -0.95 7.69 1.00
C SER A 228 -0.01 8.17 -0.10
N GLN A 229 -0.06 7.57 -1.29
CA GLN A 229 0.75 7.97 -2.43
C GLN A 229 0.43 9.40 -2.90
N PHE A 230 -0.84 9.77 -2.96
CA PHE A 230 -1.28 11.11 -3.34
C PHE A 230 -0.68 12.19 -2.42
N PHE A 231 -0.65 11.96 -1.10
CA PHE A 231 -0.06 12.90 -0.16
C PHE A 231 1.48 13.00 -0.24
N ILE A 232 2.19 11.96 -0.69
CA ILE A 232 3.66 12.00 -0.81
C ILE A 232 4.17 12.25 -2.21
N TYR A 233 3.32 12.13 -3.24
CA TYR A 233 3.78 12.08 -4.62
C TYR A 233 4.56 13.32 -5.04
N GLU A 234 4.11 14.52 -4.66
CA GLU A 234 4.78 15.77 -5.01
C GLU A 234 6.18 15.89 -4.35
N PRO A 235 6.33 15.73 -3.02
CA PRO A 235 7.66 15.63 -2.40
C PRO A 235 8.52 14.51 -2.99
N LEU A 236 7.93 13.34 -3.27
CA LEU A 236 8.65 12.20 -3.84
C LEU A 236 9.16 12.51 -5.26
N ASN A 237 8.35 13.18 -6.08
CA ASN A 237 8.73 13.65 -7.40
C ASN A 237 9.85 14.70 -7.33
N LYS A 238 9.78 15.62 -6.37
CA LYS A 238 10.82 16.63 -6.16
C LYS A 238 12.19 16.02 -5.83
N GLU A 239 12.23 15.01 -4.97
CA GLU A 239 13.50 14.42 -4.53
C GLU A 239 14.04 13.35 -5.49
N LEU A 240 13.16 12.64 -6.21
CA LEU A 240 13.55 11.52 -7.07
C LEU A 240 13.46 11.83 -8.57
N GLU A 241 12.99 13.02 -8.94
CA GLU A 241 12.83 13.51 -10.32
C GLU A 241 12.05 12.50 -11.17
N ILE A 242 10.94 11.99 -10.63
CA ILE A 242 10.16 10.91 -11.27
C ILE A 242 9.71 11.35 -12.66
N GLU A 243 9.04 12.50 -12.77
CA GLU A 243 8.48 12.96 -14.04
C GLU A 243 9.55 13.22 -15.10
N GLU A 244 10.70 13.80 -14.73
CA GLU A 244 11.79 14.07 -15.66
C GLU A 244 12.44 12.79 -16.18
N LYS A 245 12.70 11.81 -15.31
CA LYS A 245 13.27 10.52 -15.73
C LYS A 245 12.36 9.77 -16.70
N PHE A 246 11.04 9.83 -16.50
CA PHE A 246 10.09 9.16 -17.38
C PHE A 246 9.88 9.90 -18.71
N LYS A 247 9.95 11.24 -18.74
CA LYS A 247 9.95 12.03 -19.99
C LYS A 247 11.18 11.73 -20.87
N THR A 248 12.36 11.60 -20.27
CA THR A 248 13.59 11.31 -21.02
C THR A 248 13.63 9.87 -21.54
N SER A 249 12.98 8.93 -20.84
CA SER A 249 12.92 7.51 -21.25
C SER A 249 11.92 7.19 -22.38
N SER A 250 11.10 8.17 -22.78
CA SER A 250 10.12 8.04 -23.87
C SER A 250 10.64 8.54 -25.24
N PHE A 251 11.94 8.78 -25.37
CA PHE A 251 12.64 9.05 -26.63
C PHE A 251 13.53 7.87 -27.03
#